data_AF-A0AAD9T5E0-F1
#
_entry.id   AF-A0AAD9T5E0-F1
#
_cell.length_a   1.000
_cell.length_b   1.000
_cell.length_c   1.000
_cell.angle_alpha   90.00
_cell.angle_beta   90.00
_cell.angle_gamma   90.00
#
_symmetry.space_group_name_H-M   'P 1'
#
loop_
_entity.id
_entity.type
_entity.pdbx_description
1 polymer ?
#
loop_
_entity_poly.entity_id
_entity_poly.type
_entity_poly.pdbx_seq_one_letter_code
_entity_poly.pdbx_strand_id
1 'polypeptide(L)'
;MLMPRNCHVDNPWTLLPAGILGLLWKVGIGGVYRMMGELGPPEEECRKKALRGQKRYNYAFFTATEEEARERGLCSLLLRKWQELAQKDELPIWIEATTERSRRMYERCGFELVGEN
;
A
#
# COMPACT_ATOMS: atom_id res chain seq x y z
N MET A 1 -3.12 -4.87 0.56
CA MET A 1 -3.93 -4.54 1.74
C MET A 1 -3.98 -3.02 1.90
N LEU A 2 -5.18 -2.45 2.02
CA LEU A 2 -5.36 -1.04 2.37
C LEU A 2 -5.55 -0.96 3.89
N MET A 3 -4.77 -0.12 4.56
CA MET A 3 -4.90 0.06 5.99
C MET A 3 -6.21 0.81 6.33
N PRO A 4 -6.87 0.45 7.43
CA PRO A 4 -8.02 1.21 7.92
C PRO A 4 -7.64 2.66 8.23
N ARG A 5 -8.64 3.54 8.27
CA ARG A 5 -8.46 4.98 8.52
C ARG A 5 -7.63 5.22 9.79
N ASN A 6 -6.68 6.16 9.73
CA ASN A 6 -5.82 6.58 10.85
C ASN A 6 -5.03 5.45 11.52
N CYS A 7 -4.81 4.32 10.84
CA CYS A 7 -4.04 3.21 11.39
C CYS A 7 -2.59 3.25 10.92
N HIS A 8 -1.67 3.19 11.89
CA HIS A 8 -0.25 2.98 11.65
C HIS A 8 0.04 1.47 11.56
N VAL A 9 0.94 1.08 10.67
CA VAL A 9 1.40 -0.30 10.48
C VAL A 9 2.13 -0.82 11.73
N ASP A 10 2.72 0.10 12.50
CA ASP A 10 3.54 -0.18 13.67
C ASP A 10 2.76 -0.81 14.84
N ASN A 11 1.44 -0.94 14.70
CA ASN A 11 0.58 -1.54 15.71
C ASN A 11 -0.04 -2.87 15.19
N PRO A 12 0.32 -4.03 15.77
CA PRO A 12 -0.26 -5.33 15.38
C PRO A 12 -1.79 -5.38 15.43
N TRP A 13 -2.42 -4.58 16.30
CA TRP A 13 -3.88 -4.50 16.44
C TRP A 13 -4.57 -3.82 15.25
N THR A 14 -3.86 -2.99 14.48
CA THR A 14 -4.41 -2.34 13.27
C THR A 14 -4.37 -3.25 12.05
N LEU A 15 -3.53 -4.29 12.07
CA LEU A 15 -3.38 -5.26 10.99
C LEU A 15 -4.55 -6.25 10.93
N LEU A 16 -5.17 -6.56 12.06
CA LEU A 16 -6.34 -7.44 12.14
C LEU A 16 -7.52 -6.93 11.29
N PRO A 17 -8.06 -5.71 11.50
CA PRO A 17 -9.11 -5.16 10.66
C PRO A 17 -8.66 -4.88 9.22
N ALA A 18 -7.36 -4.75 8.97
CA ALA A 18 -6.81 -4.61 7.62
C ALA A 18 -6.85 -5.92 6.82
N GLY A 19 -7.04 -7.08 7.47
CA GLY A 19 -7.14 -8.39 6.82
C GLY A 19 -5.87 -9.25 6.88
N ILE A 20 -5.00 -9.03 7.87
CA ILE A 20 -3.74 -9.79 8.02
C ILE A 20 -3.94 -11.31 8.14
N LEU A 21 -5.05 -11.76 8.72
CA LEU A 21 -5.36 -13.20 8.81
C LEU A 21 -5.58 -13.83 7.43
N GLY A 22 -6.30 -13.11 6.55
CA GLY A 22 -6.47 -13.54 5.16
C GLY A 22 -5.16 -13.50 4.38
N LEU A 23 -4.27 -12.57 4.70
CA LEU A 23 -2.93 -12.52 4.13
C LEU A 23 -2.09 -13.72 4.56
N LEU A 24 -2.04 -14.01 5.87
CA LEU A 24 -1.31 -15.16 6.42
C LEU A 24 -1.79 -16.47 5.81
N TRP A 25 -3.11 -16.62 5.60
CA TRP A 25 -3.68 -17.80 4.97
C TRP A 25 -3.28 -17.96 3.50
N LYS A 26 -3.23 -16.85 2.74
CA LYS A 26 -2.97 -16.89 1.29
C LYS A 26 -1.48 -16.89 0.92
N VAL A 27 -0.66 -16.19 1.70
CA VAL A 27 0.75 -15.93 1.39
C VAL A 27 1.70 -16.68 2.33
N GLY A 28 1.24 -17.09 3.51
CA GLY A 28 2.05 -17.78 4.51
C GLY A 28 2.96 -16.84 5.32
N ILE A 29 3.40 -17.33 6.49
CA ILE A 29 4.20 -16.56 7.46
C ILE A 29 5.53 -16.08 6.84
N GLY A 30 6.21 -16.94 6.08
CA GLY A 30 7.49 -16.59 5.45
C GLY A 30 7.37 -15.46 4.41
N GLY A 31 6.27 -15.41 3.66
CA GLY A 31 6.01 -14.33 2.71
C GLY A 31 5.68 -13.02 3.41
N VAL A 32 4.91 -13.06 4.50
CA VAL A 32 4.66 -11.88 5.35
C VAL A 32 5.94 -11.38 6.00
N TYR A 33 6.81 -12.26 6.49
CA TYR A 33 8.09 -11.88 7.11
C TYR A 33 9.02 -11.19 6.11
N ARG A 34 9.18 -11.77 4.91
CA ARG A 34 9.96 -11.14 3.83
C ARG A 34 9.42 -9.76 3.48
N MET A 35 8.11 -9.63 3.34
CA MET A 35 7.44 -8.37 3.04
C MET A 35 7.68 -7.30 4.11
N MET A 36 7.67 -7.67 5.40
CA MET A 36 8.01 -6.73 6.48
C MET A 36 9.46 -6.28 6.43
N GLY A 37 10.38 -7.12 5.94
CA GLY A 37 11.79 -6.77 5.76
C GLY A 37 12.10 -5.94 4.52
N GLU A 38 11.24 -5.98 3.49
CA GLU A 38 11.36 -5.15 2.27
C GLU A 38 10.91 -3.71 2.50
N LEU A 39 10.12 -3.45 3.55
CA LEU A 39 9.72 -2.10 3.91
C LEU A 39 10.90 -1.40 4.60
N GLY A 40 11.44 -0.37 3.96
CA GLY A 40 12.40 0.53 4.59
C GLY A 40 11.78 1.29 5.77
N PRO A 41 12.58 2.04 6.54
CA PRO A 41 12.05 2.93 7.56
C PRO A 41 11.05 3.92 6.90
N PRO A 42 9.91 4.21 7.55
CA PRO A 42 8.88 5.08 6.96
C PRO A 42 9.44 6.48 6.73
N GLU A 43 9.42 6.93 5.47
CA GLU A 43 9.98 8.24 5.10
C GLU A 43 8.98 9.37 5.43
N GLU A 44 9.01 9.83 6.67
CA GLU A 44 8.04 10.82 7.16
C GLU A 44 8.16 12.19 6.49
N GLU A 45 9.37 12.62 6.15
CA GLU A 45 9.67 13.94 5.58
C GLU A 45 9.07 14.09 4.17
N CYS A 46 9.38 13.13 3.29
CA CYS A 46 8.83 13.08 1.94
C CYS A 46 7.31 13.02 1.96
N ARG A 47 6.74 12.14 2.79
CA ARG A 47 5.29 12.03 2.97
C ARG A 47 4.65 13.34 3.45
N LYS A 48 5.23 14.01 4.46
CA LYS A 48 4.69 15.29 4.97
C LYS A 48 4.69 16.37 3.89
N LYS A 49 5.74 16.44 3.07
CA LYS A 49 5.85 17.40 1.96
C LYS A 49 4.85 17.08 0.84
N ALA A 50 4.82 15.83 0.40
CA ALA A 50 3.92 15.35 -0.66
C ALA A 50 2.45 15.56 -0.31
N LEU A 51 2.07 15.26 0.93
CA LEU A 51 0.71 15.43 1.43
C LEU A 51 0.39 16.87 1.85
N ARG A 52 1.29 17.84 1.63
CA ARG A 52 1.11 19.26 2.00
C ARG A 52 0.66 19.46 3.45
N GLY A 53 1.19 18.65 4.37
CA GLY A 53 0.83 18.68 5.79
C GLY A 53 -0.50 18.01 6.14
N GLN A 54 -1.21 17.39 5.19
CA GLN A 54 -2.40 16.59 5.46
C GLN A 54 -2.04 15.36 6.31
N LYS A 55 -2.63 15.29 7.51
CA LYS A 55 -2.34 14.22 8.49
C LYS A 55 -3.10 12.93 8.22
N ARG A 56 -4.19 13.00 7.44
CA ARG A 56 -5.08 11.87 7.17
C ARG A 56 -4.90 11.40 5.74
N TYR A 57 -4.61 10.11 5.57
CA TYR A 57 -4.44 9.45 4.28
C TYR A 57 -4.72 7.96 4.46
N ASN A 58 -5.02 7.27 3.36
CA ASN A 58 -5.09 5.81 3.36
C ASN A 58 -3.71 5.24 3.02
N TYR A 59 -3.22 4.28 3.78
CA TYR A 59 -1.92 3.66 3.50
C TYR A 59 -2.11 2.29 2.84
N ALA A 60 -1.61 2.14 1.61
CA ALA A 60 -1.60 0.87 0.91
C ALA A 60 -0.33 0.10 1.29
N PHE A 61 -0.42 -0.72 2.35
CA PHE A 61 0.74 -1.40 2.93
C PHE A 61 1.44 -2.37 1.96
N PHE A 62 0.68 -3.08 1.13
CA PHE A 62 1.26 -3.88 0.04
C PHE A 62 0.25 -4.16 -1.05
N THR A 63 0.76 -4.46 -2.24
CA THR A 63 0.01 -5.08 -3.32
C THR A 63 0.73 -6.35 -3.75
N ALA A 64 -0.04 -7.41 -3.99
CA ALA A 64 0.50 -8.69 -4.44
C ALA A 64 -0.47 -9.35 -5.40
N THR A 65 0.08 -10.08 -6.37
CA THR A 65 -0.69 -10.90 -7.31
C THR A 65 0.07 -12.22 -7.47
N GLU A 66 -0.65 -13.33 -7.32
CA GLU A 66 -0.11 -14.67 -7.57
C GLU A 66 0.52 -14.73 -8.97
N GLU A 67 1.64 -15.42 -9.08
CA GLU A 67 2.47 -15.40 -10.30
C GLU A 67 1.69 -15.80 -11.55
N GLU A 68 0.91 -16.87 -11.47
CA GLU A 68 0.06 -17.38 -12.55
C GLU A 68 -1.08 -16.42 -12.96
N ALA A 69 -1.41 -15.47 -12.07
CA ALA A 69 -2.46 -14.48 -12.26
C ALA A 69 -1.93 -13.08 -12.62
N ARG A 70 -0.61 -12.91 -12.72
CA ARG A 70 0.01 -11.63 -13.10
C ARG A 70 -0.38 -11.23 -14.52
N GLU A 71 -0.18 -9.95 -14.84
CA GLU A 71 -0.41 -9.36 -16.18
C GLU A 71 -1.87 -9.34 -16.65
N ARG A 72 -2.81 -9.70 -15.76
CA ARG A 72 -4.26 -9.62 -16.00
C ARG A 72 -4.88 -8.31 -15.48
N GLY A 73 -4.07 -7.33 -15.11
CA GLY A 73 -4.55 -6.04 -14.59
C GLY A 73 -5.14 -6.06 -13.17
N LEU A 74 -5.01 -7.18 -12.43
CA LEU A 74 -5.63 -7.37 -11.11
C LEU A 74 -5.21 -6.31 -10.08
N CYS A 75 -3.93 -5.96 -10.05
CA CYS A 75 -3.44 -4.92 -9.14
C CYS A 75 -4.01 -3.54 -9.49
N SER A 76 -4.10 -3.19 -10.77
CA SER A 76 -4.70 -1.93 -11.20
C SER A 76 -6.19 -1.87 -10.86
N LEU A 77 -6.94 -2.97 -11.01
CA LEU A 77 -8.33 -3.06 -10.57
C LEU A 77 -8.48 -2.85 -9.06
N LEU A 78 -7.59 -3.46 -8.27
CA LEU A 78 -7.56 -3.29 -6.81
C LEU A 78 -7.27 -1.85 -6.40
N LEU A 79 -6.27 -1.22 -7.04
CA LEU A 79 -5.90 0.18 -6.77
C LEU A 79 -7.04 1.15 -7.12
N ARG A 80 -7.72 0.95 -8.26
CA ARG A 80 -8.89 1.76 -8.63
C ARG A 80 -10.01 1.66 -7.59
N LYS A 81 -10.30 0.44 -7.11
CA LYS A 81 -11.27 0.25 -6.03
C LYS A 81 -10.88 1.00 -4.75
N TRP A 82 -9.59 1.01 -4.40
CA TRP A 82 -9.12 1.77 -3.25
C TRP A 82 -9.19 3.28 -3.49
N GLN A 83 -8.89 3.75 -4.70
CA GLN A 83 -9.04 5.15 -5.08
C GLN A 83 -10.49 5.61 -4.98
N GLU A 84 -11.46 4.79 -5.41
CA GLU A 84 -12.89 5.08 -5.25
C GLU A 84 -13.30 5.20 -3.78
N LEU A 85 -12.77 4.33 -2.90
CA LEU A 85 -13.01 4.41 -1.46
C LEU A 85 -12.38 5.67 -0.86
N ALA A 86 -11.13 5.96 -1.24
CA ALA A 86 -10.39 7.11 -0.75
C ALA A 86 -11.01 8.45 -1.22
N GLN A 87 -11.54 8.48 -2.45
CA GLN A 87 -12.24 9.63 -3.01
C GLN A 87 -13.53 9.95 -2.25
N LYS A 88 -14.29 8.94 -1.81
CA LYS A 88 -15.49 9.15 -0.97
C LYS A 88 -15.17 9.83 0.36
N ASP A 89 -13.96 9.60 0.87
CA ASP A 89 -13.47 10.18 2.12
C ASP A 89 -12.66 11.47 1.91
N GLU A 90 -12.46 11.90 0.66
CA GLU A 90 -11.58 13.03 0.28
C GLU A 90 -10.15 12.89 0.83
N LEU A 91 -9.64 11.64 0.87
CA LEU A 91 -8.30 11.32 1.37
C LEU A 91 -7.39 10.81 0.26
N PRO A 92 -6.10 11.18 0.26
CA PRO A 92 -5.12 10.60 -0.64
C PRO A 92 -4.75 9.18 -0.22
N ILE A 93 -4.10 8.44 -1.13
CA ILE A 93 -3.49 7.14 -0.84
C ILE A 93 -1.97 7.30 -0.86
N TRP A 94 -1.29 6.86 0.21
CA TRP A 94 0.16 6.71 0.27
C TRP A 94 0.53 5.25 -0.01
N ILE A 95 1.54 5.04 -0.86
CA ILE A 95 2.04 3.72 -1.21
C ILE A 95 3.54 3.79 -1.48
N GLU A 96 4.28 2.77 -1.06
CA GLU A 96 5.72 2.67 -1.29
C GLU A 96 5.98 1.58 -2.34
N ALA A 97 6.80 1.91 -3.34
CA ALA A 97 7.26 0.96 -4.34
C ALA A 97 8.62 0.43 -3.95
N THR A 98 8.75 -0.88 -3.77
CA THR A 98 10.03 -1.56 -3.48
C THR A 98 10.74 -2.05 -4.75
N THR A 99 10.12 -1.91 -5.93
CA THR A 99 10.69 -2.32 -7.22
C THR A 99 10.30 -1.35 -8.33
N GLU A 100 11.11 -1.27 -9.38
CA GLU A 100 10.79 -0.49 -10.58
C GLU A 100 9.47 -0.95 -11.25
N ARG A 101 9.17 -2.25 -11.15
CA ARG A 101 7.93 -2.82 -11.69
C ARG A 101 6.71 -2.28 -10.96
N SER A 102 6.72 -2.25 -9.63
CA SER A 102 5.61 -1.71 -8.84
C SER A 102 5.48 -0.20 -9.03
N ARG A 103 6.60 0.54 -9.09
CA ARG A 103 6.62 1.98 -9.39
C ARG A 103 5.88 2.30 -10.69
N ARG A 104 6.29 1.70 -11.82
CA ARG A 104 5.64 1.90 -13.13
C ARG A 104 4.15 1.54 -13.13
N MET A 105 3.78 0.51 -12.37
CA MET A 105 2.39 0.09 -12.27
C MET A 105 1.55 1.10 -11.48
N TYR A 106 2.11 1.67 -10.40
CA TYR A 106 1.46 2.74 -9.64
C TYR A 106 1.33 4.02 -10.49
N GLU A 107 2.36 4.42 -11.23
CA GLU A 107 2.31 5.57 -12.16
C GLU A 107 1.19 5.42 -13.19
N ARG A 108 1.03 4.23 -13.79
CA ARG A 108 -0.08 3.92 -14.71
C ARG A 108 -1.47 4.00 -14.06
N CYS A 109 -1.53 3.92 -12.73
CA CYS A 109 -2.75 4.10 -11.95
C CYS A 109 -2.95 5.55 -11.45
N GLY A 110 -2.09 6.49 -11.87
CA GLY A 110 -2.20 7.90 -11.51
C GLY A 110 -1.54 8.28 -10.18
N PHE A 111 -0.68 7.42 -9.64
CA PHE A 111 0.18 7.80 -8.50
C PHE A 111 1.37 8.62 -8.99
N GLU A 112 1.80 9.59 -8.18
CA GLU A 112 2.95 10.44 -8.47
C GLU A 112 4.17 9.97 -7.65
N LEU A 113 5.34 9.94 -8.29
CA LEU A 113 6.60 9.74 -7.58
C LEU A 113 6.97 11.02 -6.84
N VAL A 114 7.13 10.93 -5.52
CA VAL A 114 7.39 12.08 -4.65
C VAL A 114 8.72 12.01 -3.90
N GLY A 115 9.39 10.84 -3.94
CA GLY A 115 10.70 10.59 -3.35
C GLY A 115 11.18 9.17 -3.63
N GLU A 116 12.47 8.94 -3.44
CA GLU A 116 13.14 7.65 -3.52
C GLU A 116 14.01 7.48 -2.27
N ASN A 117 14.06 6.26 -1.73
CA ASN A 117 14.91 5.88 -0.60
C ASN A 117 16.18 5.19 -1.08
#